data_AF-A0A1N7MVX2-F1
#
_entry.id   AF-A0A1N7MVX2-F1
#
_cell.length_a   1.000
_cell.length_b   1.000
_cell.length_c   1.000
_cell.angle_alpha   90.00
_cell.angle_beta   90.00
_cell.angle_gamma   90.00
#
_symmetry.space_group_name_H-M   'P 1'
#
loop_
_entity.id
_entity.type
_entity.pdbx_description
1 polymer ?
#
loop_
_entity_poly.entity_id
_entity_poly.type
_entity_poly.pdbx_seq_one_letter_code
_entity_poly.pdbx_strand_id
1 'polypeptide(L)'
;MHISFTKHNPEISQSCKAVTEYLEKENSSREKEFENFMDEFQSHKLSEFDKQIEKQNLFFTTDEIDDEKYLDQNTATDLIDKNFSSRAKESESKFFILNISPSKEELEHLNQIIDLELKSNGFNQKEIDILNQTVKGEQQLELIKNDLMHQCLREYAKEVMKEYADNFNRDVYSNPDQLPNRREEVQINSETKNELERLGINRKDPEYAQKFQMIREQKAAELGKDLSVRKMTDKDLVWVAKVEEQRTYKANDKWVSDNRKINREIKLLESEKGNNSGKVDELKSKLHKDRTTGEIVREGLKKGGQQYHIHVIVSRYDNCPNARYKGSISPLANHRNSKVAGKSAQVGFNRDQFFKKVELNFDQKFRYDRTQSYQKFNEQKKIRTGKKVRIENLGKGFSSAITKPIKNELYRNSGLYELQKLNLNSTISKELGFRVPLSIPKTPLEIAVKTIKSVITKISDVSKGY
;
A
#
# COMPACT_ATOMS: atom_id res chain seq x y z
N MET A 1 -0.28 -0.96 -11.26
CA MET A 1 -0.68 -0.53 -9.90
C MET A 1 -0.90 0.97 -9.81
N HIS A 2 -1.77 1.44 -8.92
CA HIS A 2 -1.88 2.86 -8.59
C HIS A 2 -1.51 3.11 -7.12
N ILE A 3 -0.55 4.01 -6.90
CA ILE A 3 -0.11 4.41 -5.55
C ILE A 3 -0.15 5.93 -5.43
N SER A 4 -0.67 6.43 -4.30
CA SER A 4 -0.77 7.87 -4.04
C SER A 4 -0.40 8.22 -2.60
N PHE A 5 0.23 9.37 -2.43
CA PHE A 5 0.53 9.96 -1.12
C PHE A 5 -0.42 11.10 -0.80
N THR A 6 -0.99 11.08 0.40
CA THR A 6 -1.80 12.16 0.96
C THR A 6 -1.09 12.71 2.20
N LYS A 7 -0.98 14.04 2.24
CA LYS A 7 -0.41 14.77 3.38
C LYS A 7 -1.49 15.01 4.43
N HIS A 8 -1.21 14.73 5.69
CA HIS A 8 -2.05 15.16 6.81
C HIS A 8 -2.20 16.69 6.85
N ASN A 9 -3.41 17.20 7.10
CA ASN A 9 -3.63 18.63 7.33
C ASN A 9 -3.65 18.95 8.85
N PRO A 10 -2.58 19.55 9.40
CA PRO A 10 -2.49 19.88 10.82
C PRO A 10 -3.50 20.92 11.32
N GLU A 11 -4.11 21.69 10.43
CA GLU A 11 -5.13 22.67 10.80
C GLU A 11 -6.48 22.03 11.14
N ILE A 12 -6.74 20.82 10.61
CA ILE A 12 -8.00 20.09 10.84
C ILE A 12 -7.90 19.25 12.12
N SER A 13 -6.78 18.54 12.29
CA SER A 13 -6.50 17.70 13.44
C SER A 13 -4.98 17.61 13.60
N GLN A 14 -4.48 17.31 14.80
CA GLN A 14 -3.07 16.91 15.01
C GLN A 14 -2.92 15.39 15.08
N SER A 15 -4.03 14.68 15.23
CA SER A 15 -4.14 13.23 15.43
C SER A 15 -4.58 12.52 14.16
N CYS A 16 -4.10 11.29 13.97
CA CYS A 16 -4.59 10.39 12.92
C CYS A 16 -5.92 9.69 13.25
N LYS A 17 -6.52 9.94 14.44
CA LYS A 17 -7.76 9.29 14.91
C LYS A 17 -8.91 9.30 13.90
N ALA A 18 -9.19 10.46 13.29
CA ALA A 18 -10.25 10.55 12.28
C ALA A 18 -10.00 9.67 11.05
N VAL A 19 -8.73 9.43 10.71
CA VAL A 19 -8.35 8.54 9.61
C VAL A 19 -8.52 7.09 10.04
N THR A 20 -8.05 6.72 11.23
CA THR A 20 -8.15 5.34 11.73
C THR A 20 -9.62 4.93 11.94
N GLU A 21 -10.46 5.82 12.50
CA GLU A 21 -11.91 5.61 12.62
C GLU A 21 -12.59 5.44 11.26
N TYR A 22 -12.22 6.26 10.26
CA TYR A 22 -12.78 6.13 8.92
C TYR A 22 -12.48 4.76 8.28
N LEU A 23 -11.28 4.21 8.55
CA LEU A 23 -10.87 2.91 8.04
C LEU A 23 -11.55 1.73 8.77
N GLU A 24 -12.28 1.97 9.87
CA GLU A 24 -13.09 0.95 10.56
C GLU A 24 -14.52 0.82 10.04
N LYS A 25 -14.97 1.70 9.14
CA LYS A 25 -16.33 1.67 8.57
C LYS A 25 -16.75 0.31 8.00
N GLU A 26 -15.80 -0.48 7.48
CA GLU A 26 -16.06 -1.81 6.92
C GLU A 26 -16.25 -2.87 8.01
N ASN A 27 -15.66 -2.69 9.19
CA ASN A 27 -15.73 -3.66 10.29
C ASN A 27 -17.17 -3.90 10.71
N SER A 28 -17.98 -2.84 10.88
CA SER A 28 -19.38 -3.00 11.27
C SER A 28 -20.24 -3.74 10.25
N SER A 29 -19.83 -3.76 8.97
CA SER A 29 -20.51 -4.59 7.96
C SER A 29 -20.08 -6.05 8.10
N ARG A 30 -18.77 -6.30 8.25
CA ARG A 30 -18.22 -7.65 8.47
C ARG A 30 -18.72 -8.29 9.76
N GLU A 31 -18.78 -7.53 10.85
CA GLU A 31 -19.29 -7.98 12.15
C GLU A 31 -20.74 -8.45 12.04
N LYS A 32 -21.60 -7.71 11.32
CA LYS A 32 -22.98 -8.13 11.07
C LYS A 32 -23.09 -9.36 10.17
N GLU A 33 -22.30 -9.42 9.10
CA GLU A 33 -22.24 -10.60 8.23
C GLU A 33 -21.78 -11.83 9.01
N PHE A 34 -20.83 -11.63 9.92
CA PHE A 34 -20.31 -12.66 10.81
C PHE A 34 -21.31 -13.08 11.89
N GLU A 35 -21.94 -12.15 12.60
CA GLU A 35 -22.99 -12.44 13.60
C GLU A 35 -24.13 -13.26 12.97
N ASN A 36 -24.60 -12.85 11.80
CA ASN A 36 -25.61 -13.61 11.04
C ASN A 36 -25.13 -15.02 10.68
N PHE A 37 -23.86 -15.17 10.32
CA PHE A 37 -23.27 -16.49 10.05
C PHE A 37 -23.21 -17.34 11.34
N MET A 38 -22.80 -16.75 12.46
CA MET A 38 -22.59 -17.43 13.74
C MET A 38 -23.88 -17.88 14.42
N ASP A 39 -24.92 -17.04 14.39
CA ASP A 39 -26.25 -17.39 14.92
C ASP A 39 -26.83 -18.65 14.26
N GLU A 40 -26.40 -18.95 13.04
CA GLU A 40 -26.80 -20.16 12.31
C GLU A 40 -25.90 -21.39 12.57
N PHE A 41 -24.75 -21.27 13.25
CA PHE A 41 -23.82 -22.36 13.58
C PHE A 41 -23.71 -22.55 15.12
N GLN A 42 -24.60 -23.36 15.70
CA GLN A 42 -24.54 -23.75 17.12
C GLN A 42 -23.33 -24.66 17.46
N SER A 43 -22.09 -24.14 17.52
CA SER A 43 -20.96 -24.94 18.05
C SER A 43 -19.82 -24.15 18.69
N HIS A 44 -19.42 -24.55 19.90
CA HIS A 44 -18.37 -23.95 20.73
C HIS A 44 -16.91 -24.08 20.21
N LYS A 45 -16.67 -24.45 18.94
CA LYS A 45 -15.30 -24.58 18.36
C LYS A 45 -14.84 -23.36 17.54
N LEU A 46 -15.54 -22.24 17.62
CA LEU A 46 -15.35 -21.08 16.74
C LEU A 46 -14.24 -20.10 17.15
N SER A 47 -13.59 -20.27 18.31
CA SER A 47 -12.68 -19.24 18.83
C SER A 47 -11.43 -18.93 17.99
N GLU A 48 -10.96 -19.84 17.12
CA GLU A 48 -9.88 -19.56 16.16
C GLU A 48 -10.39 -18.86 14.89
N PHE A 49 -11.63 -19.12 14.50
CA PHE A 49 -12.30 -18.43 13.38
C PHE A 49 -12.63 -16.98 13.76
N ASP A 50 -13.11 -16.77 14.99
CA ASP A 50 -13.35 -15.46 15.59
C ASP A 50 -12.08 -14.60 15.51
N LYS A 51 -10.94 -15.16 15.94
CA LYS A 51 -9.62 -14.49 15.88
C LYS A 51 -9.20 -14.09 14.47
N GLN A 52 -9.65 -14.81 13.45
CA GLN A 52 -9.25 -14.54 12.08
C GLN A 52 -10.03 -13.37 11.47
N ILE A 53 -11.34 -13.35 11.67
CA ILE A 53 -12.19 -12.23 11.25
C ILE A 53 -11.83 -10.98 12.06
N GLU A 54 -11.54 -11.14 13.35
CA GLU A 54 -10.95 -10.07 14.17
C GLU A 54 -9.66 -9.53 13.53
N LYS A 55 -8.72 -10.39 13.11
CA LYS A 55 -7.49 -9.94 12.43
C LYS A 55 -7.75 -9.14 11.16
N GLN A 56 -8.75 -9.48 10.35
CA GLN A 56 -9.12 -8.71 9.15
C GLN A 56 -9.69 -7.34 9.51
N ASN A 57 -10.34 -7.21 10.66
CA ASN A 57 -10.90 -5.97 11.16
C ASN A 57 -9.85 -5.04 11.82
N LEU A 58 -8.72 -5.61 12.25
CA LEU A 58 -7.63 -4.87 12.91
C LEU A 58 -6.69 -4.19 11.91
N PHE A 59 -5.98 -3.17 12.40
CA PHE A 59 -4.81 -2.65 11.72
C PHE A 59 -3.66 -3.64 11.85
N PHE A 60 -2.69 -3.59 10.94
CA PHE A 60 -1.47 -4.38 11.01
C PHE A 60 -0.21 -3.52 10.87
N THR A 61 0.87 -4.00 11.44
CA THR A 61 2.23 -3.46 11.31
C THR A 61 3.24 -4.60 11.46
N THR A 62 4.53 -4.31 11.34
CA THR A 62 5.63 -5.25 11.56
C THR A 62 6.30 -4.99 12.90
N ASP A 63 6.68 -6.05 13.60
CA ASP A 63 7.54 -5.94 14.78
C ASP A 63 9.04 -6.01 14.44
N GLU A 64 9.90 -6.05 15.46
CA GLU A 64 11.36 -6.08 15.29
C GLU A 64 11.87 -7.37 14.62
N ILE A 65 11.09 -8.45 14.68
CA ILE A 65 11.41 -9.79 14.14
C ILE A 65 10.81 -9.98 12.73
N ASP A 66 10.12 -8.97 12.19
CA ASP A 66 9.37 -8.98 10.91
C ASP A 66 8.05 -9.80 10.97
N ASP A 67 7.58 -10.10 12.19
CA ASP A 67 6.29 -10.75 12.42
C ASP A 67 5.12 -9.74 12.31
N GLU A 68 3.96 -10.23 11.90
CA GLU A 68 2.74 -9.41 11.82
C GLU A 68 2.17 -9.12 13.20
N LYS A 69 2.07 -7.82 13.51
CA LYS A 69 1.40 -7.33 14.71
C LYS A 69 0.07 -6.70 14.35
N TYR A 70 -1.01 -7.17 14.98
CA TYR A 70 -2.35 -6.63 14.81
C TYR A 70 -2.68 -5.64 15.93
N LEU A 71 -3.35 -4.54 15.59
CA LEU A 71 -3.63 -3.42 16.47
C LEU A 71 -5.10 -3.00 16.34
N ASP A 72 -5.75 -2.73 17.47
CA ASP A 72 -7.03 -2.02 17.45
C ASP A 72 -6.84 -0.55 17.03
N GLN A 73 -7.95 0.14 16.77
CA GLN A 73 -7.93 1.52 16.30
C GLN A 73 -7.26 2.49 17.28
N ASN A 74 -7.46 2.33 18.58
CA ASN A 74 -6.88 3.23 19.59
C ASN A 74 -5.36 3.03 19.66
N THR A 75 -4.91 1.78 19.67
CA THR A 75 -3.49 1.41 19.71
C THR A 75 -2.78 1.83 18.43
N ALA A 76 -3.41 1.66 17.26
CA ALA A 76 -2.88 2.12 15.99
C ALA A 76 -2.75 3.65 15.94
N THR A 77 -3.74 4.37 16.48
CA THR A 77 -3.73 5.84 16.59
C THR A 77 -2.58 6.31 17.49
N ASP A 78 -2.50 5.73 18.69
CA ASP A 78 -1.48 6.04 19.68
C ASP A 78 -0.06 5.79 19.15
N LEU A 79 0.15 4.71 18.40
CA LEU A 79 1.45 4.37 17.82
C LEU A 79 1.97 5.51 16.92
N ILE A 80 1.10 6.08 16.08
CA ILE A 80 1.45 7.15 15.15
C ILE A 80 1.56 8.49 15.88
N ASP A 81 0.58 8.82 16.72
CA ASP A 81 0.46 10.14 17.34
C ASP A 81 1.54 10.38 18.42
N LYS A 82 1.94 9.34 19.16
CA LYS A 82 3.04 9.42 20.13
C LYS A 82 4.40 9.54 19.46
N ASN A 83 4.51 9.27 18.15
CA ASN A 83 5.75 9.40 17.41
C ASN A 83 6.01 10.84 16.90
N PHE A 84 6.49 11.70 17.78
CA PHE A 84 6.87 13.08 17.43
C PHE A 84 8.33 13.39 17.73
N SER A 85 8.88 14.38 17.02
CA SER A 85 10.18 14.99 17.34
C SER A 85 10.02 16.21 18.24
N SER A 86 10.99 16.48 19.10
CA SER A 86 11.04 17.72 19.89
C SER A 86 11.16 18.99 19.04
N ARG A 87 11.50 18.84 17.74
CA ARG A 87 11.60 19.93 16.77
C ARG A 87 10.33 20.07 15.91
N ALA A 88 9.30 19.27 16.19
CA ALA A 88 8.10 19.24 15.38
C ALA A 88 7.34 20.55 15.48
N LYS A 89 6.91 21.09 14.34
CA LYS A 89 6.10 22.32 14.27
C LYS A 89 4.62 21.98 14.23
N GLU A 90 3.77 22.72 14.91
CA GLU A 90 2.31 22.50 14.88
C GLU A 90 1.74 22.57 13.46
N SER A 91 2.25 23.49 12.63
CA SER A 91 1.81 23.69 11.24
C SER A 91 2.32 22.66 10.22
N GLU A 92 3.13 21.69 10.65
CA GLU A 92 3.59 20.63 9.76
C GLU A 92 2.77 19.35 9.94
N SER A 93 2.66 18.56 8.88
CA SER A 93 1.99 17.25 8.93
C SER A 93 2.66 16.33 9.93
N LYS A 94 1.88 15.54 10.67
CA LYS A 94 2.44 14.57 11.64
C LYS A 94 2.60 13.18 11.06
N PHE A 95 1.82 12.87 10.03
CA PHE A 95 1.86 11.61 9.31
C PHE A 95 1.52 11.81 7.83
N PHE A 96 1.68 10.76 7.05
CA PHE A 96 1.32 10.66 5.64
C PHE A 96 0.48 9.41 5.43
N ILE A 97 -0.43 9.46 4.47
CA ILE A 97 -1.23 8.31 4.07
C ILE A 97 -0.73 7.87 2.69
N LEU A 98 -0.35 6.60 2.60
CA LEU A 98 0.03 5.92 1.38
C LEU A 98 -1.09 4.96 0.99
N ASN A 99 -1.77 5.27 -0.12
CA ASN A 99 -2.82 4.40 -0.66
C ASN A 99 -2.21 3.51 -1.74
N ILE A 100 -2.31 2.19 -1.57
CA ILE A 100 -1.85 1.18 -2.53
C ILE A 100 -3.10 0.54 -3.13
N SER A 101 -3.28 0.70 -4.44
CA SER A 101 -4.44 0.17 -5.16
C SER A 101 -3.94 -0.73 -6.29
N PRO A 102 -3.94 -2.06 -6.09
CA PRO A 102 -3.79 -2.99 -7.19
C PRO A 102 -4.86 -2.71 -8.27
N SER A 103 -4.47 -2.90 -9.52
CA SER A 103 -5.35 -2.84 -10.68
C SER A 103 -6.21 -4.08 -10.76
N LYS A 104 -7.25 -4.02 -11.61
CA LYS A 104 -8.12 -5.18 -11.86
C LYS A 104 -7.32 -6.42 -12.30
N GLU A 105 -6.36 -6.26 -13.21
CA GLU A 105 -5.52 -7.35 -13.71
C GLU A 105 -4.63 -7.92 -12.58
N GLU A 106 -4.09 -7.07 -11.71
CA GLU A 106 -3.30 -7.50 -10.56
C GLU A 106 -4.14 -8.27 -9.52
N LEU A 107 -5.37 -7.81 -9.24
CA LEU A 107 -6.28 -8.52 -8.33
C LEU A 107 -6.72 -9.87 -8.91
N GLU A 108 -7.01 -9.93 -10.21
CA GLU A 108 -7.34 -11.18 -10.89
C GLU A 108 -6.18 -12.18 -10.82
N HIS A 109 -4.94 -11.71 -10.99
CA HIS A 109 -3.74 -12.53 -10.81
C HIS A 109 -3.58 -13.05 -9.38
N LEU A 110 -3.82 -12.21 -8.36
CA LEU A 110 -3.79 -12.65 -6.96
C LEU A 110 -4.86 -13.71 -6.69
N ASN A 111 -6.06 -13.59 -7.26
CA ASN A 111 -7.08 -14.65 -7.15
C ASN A 111 -6.62 -15.97 -7.76
N GLN A 112 -5.90 -15.94 -8.88
CA GLN A 112 -5.34 -17.15 -9.48
C GLN A 112 -4.30 -17.81 -8.56
N ILE A 113 -3.45 -17.02 -7.89
CA ILE A 113 -2.50 -17.52 -6.89
C ILE A 113 -3.24 -18.16 -5.72
N ILE A 114 -4.29 -17.51 -5.22
CA ILE A 114 -5.13 -18.04 -4.13
C ILE A 114 -5.77 -19.36 -4.54
N ASP A 115 -6.33 -19.45 -5.75
CA ASP A 115 -6.94 -20.68 -6.27
C ASP A 115 -5.90 -21.82 -6.41
N LEU A 116 -4.65 -21.51 -6.77
CA LEU A 116 -3.56 -22.48 -6.79
C LEU A 116 -3.17 -22.94 -5.38
N GLU A 117 -3.12 -22.02 -4.42
CA GLU A 117 -2.78 -22.33 -3.03
C GLU A 117 -3.84 -23.25 -2.40
N LEU A 118 -5.13 -22.93 -2.61
CA LEU A 118 -6.25 -23.77 -2.20
C LEU A 118 -6.12 -25.19 -2.76
N LYS A 119 -5.88 -25.31 -4.07
CA LYS A 119 -5.66 -26.62 -4.72
C LYS A 119 -4.48 -27.37 -4.11
N SER A 120 -3.37 -26.69 -3.84
CA SER A 120 -2.17 -27.31 -3.27
C SER A 120 -2.37 -27.85 -1.85
N ASN A 121 -3.36 -27.32 -1.13
CA ASN A 121 -3.75 -27.75 0.21
C ASN A 121 -4.97 -28.69 0.22
N GLY A 122 -5.34 -29.26 -0.93
CA GLY A 122 -6.37 -30.29 -1.04
C GLY A 122 -7.78 -29.76 -1.35
N PHE A 123 -7.95 -28.46 -1.59
CA PHE A 123 -9.20 -27.87 -2.09
C PHE A 123 -9.25 -27.93 -3.62
N ASN A 124 -9.63 -29.09 -4.17
CA ASN A 124 -9.75 -29.25 -5.61
C ASN A 124 -11.12 -28.74 -6.10
N GLN A 125 -11.34 -28.85 -7.40
CA GLN A 125 -12.57 -28.41 -8.04
C GLN A 125 -13.81 -29.08 -7.43
N LYS A 126 -13.71 -30.36 -7.03
CA LYS A 126 -14.84 -31.09 -6.43
C LYS A 126 -15.29 -30.47 -5.10
N GLU A 127 -14.35 -30.12 -4.23
CA GLU A 127 -14.66 -29.50 -2.94
C GLU A 127 -15.27 -28.11 -3.13
N ILE A 128 -14.74 -27.33 -4.08
CA ILE A 128 -15.28 -26.02 -4.47
C ILE A 128 -16.71 -26.15 -5.00
N ASP A 129 -16.95 -27.11 -5.90
CA ASP A 129 -18.27 -27.34 -6.49
C ASP A 129 -19.28 -27.75 -5.43
N ILE A 130 -18.89 -28.56 -4.43
CA ILE A 130 -19.77 -28.95 -3.33
C ILE A 130 -20.11 -27.74 -2.44
N LEU A 131 -19.15 -26.87 -2.16
CA LEU A 131 -19.41 -25.66 -1.38
C LEU A 131 -20.39 -24.74 -2.11
N ASN A 132 -20.18 -24.55 -3.42
CA ASN A 132 -21.04 -23.72 -4.26
C ASN A 132 -22.46 -24.28 -4.45
N GLN A 133 -22.75 -25.53 -4.07
CA GLN A 133 -24.12 -26.07 -4.10
C GLN A 133 -25.03 -25.44 -3.04
N THR A 134 -24.46 -24.78 -2.05
CA THR A 134 -25.22 -24.14 -0.97
C THR A 134 -24.76 -22.70 -0.79
N VAL A 135 -25.70 -21.79 -0.53
CA VAL A 135 -25.40 -20.39 -0.21
C VAL A 135 -24.37 -20.29 0.93
N LYS A 136 -24.45 -21.21 1.90
CA LYS A 136 -23.54 -21.27 3.05
C LYS A 136 -22.12 -21.68 2.67
N GLY A 137 -21.98 -22.70 1.82
CA GLY A 137 -20.67 -23.14 1.36
C GLY A 137 -20.01 -22.09 0.46
N GLU A 138 -20.79 -21.38 -0.37
CA GLU A 138 -20.32 -20.26 -1.17
C GLU A 138 -19.75 -19.13 -0.30
N GLN A 139 -20.49 -18.70 0.74
CA GLN A 139 -20.01 -17.71 1.71
C GLN A 139 -18.73 -18.16 2.43
N GLN A 140 -18.61 -19.44 2.80
CA GLN A 140 -17.40 -19.97 3.43
C GLN A 140 -16.19 -19.91 2.51
N LEU A 141 -16.39 -20.28 1.24
CA LEU A 141 -15.32 -20.18 0.24
C LEU A 141 -14.89 -18.73 0.03
N GLU A 142 -15.86 -17.80 -0.02
CA GLU A 142 -15.58 -16.37 -0.13
C GLU A 142 -14.76 -15.84 1.05
N LEU A 143 -15.11 -16.20 2.29
CA LEU A 143 -14.35 -15.81 3.48
C LEU A 143 -12.91 -16.35 3.46
N ILE A 144 -12.71 -17.60 3.05
CA ILE A 144 -11.37 -18.18 2.91
C ILE A 144 -10.56 -17.42 1.85
N LYS A 145 -11.13 -17.20 0.67
CA LYS A 145 -10.46 -16.46 -0.41
C LYS A 145 -10.16 -15.03 0.00
N ASN A 146 -11.09 -14.37 0.69
CA ASN A 146 -10.92 -13.02 1.20
C ASN A 146 -9.73 -12.97 2.17
N ASP A 147 -9.65 -13.91 3.12
CA ASP A 147 -8.53 -13.94 4.05
C ASP A 147 -7.16 -14.11 3.36
N LEU A 148 -7.09 -15.02 2.39
CA LEU A 148 -5.87 -15.25 1.61
C LEU A 148 -5.49 -14.02 0.77
N MET A 149 -6.49 -13.28 0.24
CA MET A 149 -6.26 -12.00 -0.41
C MET A 149 -5.71 -10.96 0.56
N HIS A 150 -6.29 -10.85 1.75
CA HIS A 150 -5.78 -9.98 2.82
C HIS A 150 -4.33 -10.33 3.18
N GLN A 151 -3.98 -11.61 3.34
CA GLN A 151 -2.60 -12.07 3.58
C GLN A 151 -1.65 -11.61 2.47
N CYS A 152 -1.99 -11.85 1.20
CA CYS A 152 -1.20 -11.39 0.05
C CYS A 152 -0.96 -9.87 0.09
N LEU A 153 -2.00 -9.09 0.40
CA LEU A 153 -1.93 -7.64 0.43
C LEU A 153 -1.14 -7.11 1.63
N ARG A 154 -1.23 -7.73 2.81
CA ARG A 154 -0.40 -7.38 3.97
C ARG A 154 1.07 -7.64 3.69
N GLU A 155 1.38 -8.81 3.16
CA GLU A 155 2.74 -9.16 2.75
C GLU A 155 3.30 -8.21 1.70
N TYR A 156 2.48 -7.78 0.74
CA TYR A 156 2.89 -6.81 -0.25
C TYR A 156 3.09 -5.41 0.37
N ALA A 157 2.26 -5.00 1.32
CA ALA A 157 2.44 -3.76 2.05
C ALA A 157 3.82 -3.70 2.75
N LYS A 158 4.28 -4.81 3.34
CA LYS A 158 5.62 -4.91 3.94
C LYS A 158 6.72 -4.62 2.91
N GLU A 159 6.68 -5.24 1.73
CA GLU A 159 7.64 -4.98 0.64
C GLU A 159 7.62 -3.50 0.18
N VAL A 160 6.42 -2.91 0.12
CA VAL A 160 6.28 -1.49 -0.22
C VAL A 160 6.92 -0.60 0.84
N MET A 161 6.84 -0.96 2.12
CA MET A 161 7.45 -0.21 3.22
C MET A 161 8.98 -0.38 3.28
N LYS A 162 9.52 -1.53 2.88
CA LYS A 162 10.96 -1.73 2.62
C LYS A 162 11.47 -0.76 1.56
N GLU A 163 10.80 -0.70 0.41
CA GLU A 163 11.17 0.26 -0.62
C GLU A 163 10.92 1.71 -0.23
N TYR A 164 9.93 1.97 0.65
CA TYR A 164 9.68 3.30 1.17
C TYR A 164 10.85 3.78 2.01
N ALA A 165 11.40 2.94 2.89
CA ALA A 165 12.59 3.28 3.68
C ALA A 165 13.81 3.50 2.80
N ASP A 166 14.14 2.53 1.94
CA ASP A 166 15.33 2.56 1.09
C ASP A 166 15.39 3.80 0.19
N ASN A 167 14.23 4.30 -0.24
CA ASN A 167 14.16 5.45 -1.13
C ASN A 167 14.69 6.75 -0.48
N PHE A 168 14.66 6.87 0.85
CA PHE A 168 15.22 8.04 1.53
C PHE A 168 16.74 8.11 1.48
N ASN A 169 17.43 6.98 1.22
CA ASN A 169 18.89 6.87 1.23
C ASN A 169 19.53 7.63 2.40
N ARG A 170 18.95 7.45 3.59
CA ARG A 170 19.28 8.18 4.81
C ARG A 170 20.01 7.27 5.79
N ASP A 171 20.86 7.88 6.61
CA ASP A 171 21.50 7.20 7.74
C ASP A 171 20.72 7.51 9.04
N VAL A 172 20.58 6.49 9.88
CA VAL A 172 19.98 6.51 11.21
C VAL A 172 20.99 6.01 12.23
N TYR A 173 20.78 6.30 13.51
CA TYR A 173 21.68 5.86 14.57
C TYR A 173 21.61 4.34 14.77
N SER A 174 22.75 3.68 14.90
CA SER A 174 22.82 2.22 15.04
C SER A 174 22.23 1.75 16.37
N ASN A 175 22.57 2.45 17.47
CA ASN A 175 22.13 2.14 18.82
C ASN A 175 21.39 3.35 19.43
N PRO A 176 20.11 3.56 19.05
CA PRO A 176 19.40 4.78 19.40
C PRO A 176 19.11 4.91 20.92
N ASP A 177 19.15 3.80 21.67
CA ASP A 177 19.02 3.81 23.14
C ASP A 177 20.28 4.32 23.86
N GLN A 178 21.44 4.28 23.20
CA GLN A 178 22.72 4.72 23.75
C GLN A 178 23.08 6.16 23.36
N LEU A 179 22.11 6.93 22.87
CA LEU A 179 22.33 8.31 22.44
C LEU A 179 22.55 9.27 23.64
N PRO A 180 23.45 10.26 23.51
CA PRO A 180 23.72 11.20 24.58
C PRO A 180 22.52 12.12 24.87
N ASN A 181 22.29 12.39 26.15
CA ASN A 181 21.32 13.37 26.62
C ASN A 181 21.82 14.82 26.38
N ARG A 182 21.06 15.84 26.79
CA ARG A 182 21.41 17.26 26.52
C ARG A 182 22.73 17.69 27.15
N ARG A 183 23.00 17.25 28.37
CA ARG A 183 24.20 17.65 29.12
C ARG A 183 25.42 16.96 28.54
N GLU A 184 25.31 15.66 28.31
CA GLU A 184 26.36 14.85 27.68
C GLU A 184 26.70 15.37 26.29
N GLU A 185 25.71 15.74 25.47
CA GLU A 185 25.96 16.28 24.13
C GLU A 185 26.71 17.63 24.16
N VAL A 186 26.39 18.50 25.12
CA VAL A 186 27.11 19.77 25.31
C VAL A 186 28.55 19.49 25.73
N GLN A 187 28.77 18.55 26.63
CA GLN A 187 30.10 18.12 27.07
C GLN A 187 30.91 17.56 25.89
N ILE A 188 30.37 16.56 25.18
CA ILE A 188 30.99 15.92 24.01
C ILE A 188 31.38 16.99 22.98
N ASN A 189 30.46 17.89 22.64
CA ASN A 189 30.71 18.93 21.63
C ASN A 189 31.74 19.97 22.10
N SER A 190 31.82 20.25 23.40
CA SER A 190 32.84 21.12 23.99
C SER A 190 34.22 20.48 23.92
N GLU A 191 34.34 19.24 24.41
CA GLU A 191 35.59 18.47 24.40
C GLU A 191 36.09 18.21 22.98
N THR A 192 35.20 17.91 22.04
CA THR A 192 35.54 17.75 20.62
C THR A 192 36.17 19.02 20.04
N LYS A 193 35.63 20.20 20.37
CA LYS A 193 36.18 21.48 19.88
C LYS A 193 37.55 21.75 20.49
N ASN A 194 37.70 21.52 21.80
CA ASN A 194 38.97 21.71 22.49
C ASN A 194 40.06 20.79 21.90
N GLU A 195 39.71 19.54 21.56
CA GLU A 195 40.65 18.59 20.95
C GLU A 195 41.04 19.01 19.52
N LEU A 196 40.09 19.49 18.72
CA LEU A 196 40.39 20.04 17.39
C LEU A 196 41.31 21.26 17.46
N GLU A 197 41.09 22.14 18.44
CA GLU A 197 41.95 23.31 18.69
C GLU A 197 43.37 22.88 19.09
N ARG A 198 43.51 21.87 19.95
CA ARG A 198 44.82 21.29 20.31
C ARG A 198 45.56 20.69 19.12
N LEU A 199 44.83 20.07 18.20
CA LEU A 199 45.38 19.51 16.96
C LEU A 199 45.65 20.58 15.88
N GLY A 200 45.32 21.85 16.14
CA GLY A 200 45.52 22.96 15.21
C GLY A 200 44.58 22.94 13.99
N ILE A 201 43.47 22.21 14.06
CA ILE A 201 42.52 22.07 12.94
C ILE A 201 41.48 23.19 13.01
N ASN A 202 41.40 23.98 11.95
CA ASN A 202 40.47 25.11 11.86
C ASN A 202 39.19 24.71 11.10
N ARG A 203 38.08 25.41 11.38
CA ARG A 203 36.80 25.29 10.66
C ARG A 203 36.90 25.51 9.14
N LYS A 204 37.95 26.18 8.68
CA LYS A 204 38.21 26.41 7.25
C LYS A 204 38.87 25.22 6.56
N ASP A 205 39.37 24.24 7.32
CA ASP A 205 40.03 23.07 6.74
C ASP A 205 39.00 22.18 6.01
N PRO A 206 39.31 21.69 4.79
CA PRO A 206 38.41 20.81 4.05
C PRO A 206 38.00 19.55 4.81
N GLU A 207 38.88 19.03 5.67
CA GLU A 207 38.67 17.82 6.46
C GLU A 207 38.03 18.07 7.83
N TYR A 208 37.78 19.33 8.21
CA TYR A 208 37.27 19.67 9.55
C TYR A 208 36.00 18.88 9.89
N ALA A 209 35.06 18.76 8.95
CA ALA A 209 33.79 18.06 9.19
C ALA A 209 33.99 16.57 9.47
N GLN A 210 34.91 15.91 8.77
CA GLN A 210 35.21 14.49 8.96
C GLN A 210 35.92 14.28 10.30
N LYS A 211 36.95 15.08 10.60
CA LYS A 211 37.68 15.01 11.88
C LYS A 211 36.81 15.34 13.07
N PHE A 212 35.93 16.35 12.94
CA PHE A 212 34.95 16.68 13.97
C PHE A 212 34.02 15.50 14.27
N GLN A 213 33.52 14.82 13.23
CA GLN A 213 32.66 13.64 13.42
C GLN A 213 33.41 12.49 14.11
N MET A 214 34.64 12.19 13.67
CA MET A 214 35.46 11.13 14.26
C MET A 214 35.78 11.38 15.74
N ILE A 215 36.26 12.57 16.08
CA ILE A 215 36.59 12.92 17.47
C ILE A 215 35.30 12.95 18.32
N ARG A 216 34.19 13.45 17.76
CA ARG A 216 32.90 13.45 18.45
C ARG A 216 32.41 12.05 18.79
N GLU A 217 32.60 11.09 17.89
CA GLU A 217 32.29 9.68 18.13
C GLU A 217 33.20 9.08 19.21
N GLN A 218 34.50 9.39 19.20
CA GLN A 218 35.43 8.96 20.25
C GLN A 218 35.05 9.51 21.63
N LYS A 219 34.74 10.80 21.72
CA LYS A 219 34.29 11.44 22.96
C LYS A 219 32.93 10.94 23.44
N ALA A 220 32.04 10.58 22.53
CA ALA A 220 30.82 9.89 22.90
C ALA A 220 31.10 8.51 23.49
N ALA A 221 32.00 7.73 22.87
CA ALA A 221 32.38 6.41 23.34
C ALA A 221 33.06 6.43 24.71
N GLU A 222 33.88 7.44 25.00
CA GLU A 222 34.48 7.67 26.33
C GLU A 222 33.41 7.81 27.45
N LEU A 223 32.23 8.32 27.11
CA LEU A 223 31.08 8.46 28.01
C LEU A 223 30.10 7.26 27.94
N GLY A 224 30.48 6.19 27.26
CA GLY A 224 29.63 5.01 27.04
C GLY A 224 28.42 5.30 26.14
N LYS A 225 28.52 6.29 25.25
CA LYS A 225 27.47 6.65 24.28
C LYS A 225 27.89 6.26 22.88
N ASP A 226 26.88 5.97 22.05
CA ASP A 226 27.11 5.62 20.66
C ASP A 226 26.46 6.64 19.72
N LEU A 227 27.26 7.15 18.78
CA LEU A 227 26.84 8.06 17.72
C LEU A 227 27.02 7.45 16.33
N SER A 228 27.39 6.16 16.25
CA SER A 228 27.52 5.43 15.00
C SER A 228 26.20 5.42 14.25
N VAL A 229 26.30 5.40 12.92
CA VAL A 229 25.15 5.43 12.02
C VAL A 229 25.16 4.25 11.07
N ARG A 230 23.98 3.80 10.68
CA ARG A 230 23.74 2.79 9.66
C ARG A 230 22.71 3.27 8.65
N LYS A 231 22.57 2.56 7.54
CA LYS A 231 21.49 2.83 6.58
C LYS A 231 20.13 2.55 7.22
N MET A 232 19.19 3.43 6.93
CA MET A 232 17.79 3.28 7.33
C MET A 232 17.17 2.07 6.65
N THR A 233 16.32 1.37 7.38
CA THR A 233 15.53 0.22 6.93
C THR A 233 14.05 0.46 7.27
N ASP A 234 13.17 -0.42 6.84
CA ASP A 234 11.74 -0.41 7.21
C ASP A 234 11.51 -0.51 8.72
N LYS A 235 12.41 -1.18 9.46
CA LYS A 235 12.35 -1.27 10.92
C LYS A 235 12.47 0.08 11.63
N ASP A 236 13.00 1.10 10.95
CA ASP A 236 13.13 2.46 11.49
C ASP A 236 11.86 3.30 11.28
N LEU A 237 10.86 2.77 10.57
CA LEU A 237 9.60 3.44 10.30
C LEU A 237 8.57 3.13 11.37
N VAL A 238 7.73 4.13 11.69
CA VAL A 238 6.51 3.90 12.47
C VAL A 238 5.32 4.00 11.53
N TRP A 239 4.68 2.87 11.26
CA TRP A 239 3.54 2.79 10.34
C TRP A 239 2.50 1.79 10.81
N VAL A 240 1.27 1.99 10.38
CA VAL A 240 0.15 1.05 10.51
C VAL A 240 -0.57 0.98 9.18
N ALA A 241 -1.17 -0.15 8.87
CA ALA A 241 -1.95 -0.30 7.65
C ALA A 241 -3.24 -1.07 7.87
N LYS A 242 -4.17 -0.90 6.93
CA LYS A 242 -5.41 -1.65 6.86
C LYS A 242 -5.77 -1.93 5.42
N VAL A 243 -6.29 -3.14 5.18
CA VAL A 243 -6.83 -3.55 3.88
C VAL A 243 -8.32 -3.24 3.87
N GLU A 244 -8.78 -2.52 2.85
CA GLU A 244 -10.19 -2.27 2.57
C GLU A 244 -10.63 -3.06 1.34
N GLU A 245 -11.83 -3.61 1.36
CA GLU A 245 -12.40 -4.45 0.31
C GLU A 245 -13.29 -3.66 -0.65
N GLN A 246 -13.91 -2.60 -0.15
CA GLN A 246 -14.95 -1.87 -0.83
C GLN A 246 -14.59 -0.39 -0.94
N ARG A 247 -15.05 0.23 -2.03
CA ARG A 247 -14.94 1.69 -2.20
C ARG A 247 -16.30 2.25 -2.47
N THR A 248 -16.58 3.41 -1.89
CA THR A 248 -17.79 4.17 -2.20
C THR A 248 -17.44 5.41 -3.02
N TYR A 249 -18.40 5.87 -3.83
CA TYR A 249 -18.29 7.15 -4.51
C TYR A 249 -18.47 8.30 -3.51
N LYS A 250 -17.49 9.21 -3.47
CA LYS A 250 -17.48 10.35 -2.54
C LYS A 250 -18.26 11.53 -3.11
N ALA A 251 -18.73 12.42 -2.24
CA ALA A 251 -19.49 13.62 -2.61
C ALA A 251 -18.78 14.52 -3.64
N ASN A 252 -17.45 14.55 -3.58
CA ASN A 252 -16.54 15.36 -4.38
C ASN A 252 -15.97 14.60 -5.60
N ASP A 253 -16.32 13.33 -5.79
CA ASP A 253 -15.93 12.60 -6.99
C ASP A 253 -16.52 13.28 -8.23
N LYS A 254 -15.74 13.36 -9.32
CA LYS A 254 -16.14 14.06 -10.54
C LYS A 254 -17.48 13.57 -11.07
N TRP A 255 -17.66 12.25 -11.20
CA TRP A 255 -18.89 11.65 -11.71
C TRP A 255 -20.10 11.91 -10.80
N VAL A 256 -19.91 11.91 -9.47
CA VAL A 256 -20.98 12.27 -8.52
C VAL A 256 -21.36 13.73 -8.67
N SER A 257 -20.38 14.62 -8.75
CA SER A 257 -20.61 16.06 -8.93
C SER A 257 -21.32 16.38 -10.24
N ASP A 258 -20.87 15.77 -11.35
CA ASP A 258 -21.45 15.95 -12.68
C ASP A 258 -22.89 15.38 -12.72
N ASN A 259 -23.12 14.17 -12.22
CA ASN A 259 -24.46 13.60 -12.10
C ASN A 259 -25.37 14.42 -11.20
N ARG A 260 -24.85 14.98 -10.10
CA ARG A 260 -25.62 15.86 -9.20
C ARG A 260 -26.08 17.12 -9.92
N LYS A 261 -25.26 17.69 -10.82
CA LYS A 261 -25.66 18.83 -11.68
C LYS A 261 -26.72 18.42 -12.69
N ILE A 262 -26.51 17.33 -13.42
CA ILE A 262 -27.46 16.80 -14.41
C ILE A 262 -28.82 16.51 -13.75
N ASN A 263 -28.82 15.86 -12.58
CA ASN A 263 -30.04 15.54 -11.84
C ASN A 263 -30.78 16.79 -11.32
N ARG A 264 -30.08 17.89 -11.02
CA ARG A 264 -30.73 19.16 -10.68
C ARG A 264 -31.42 19.76 -11.90
N GLU A 265 -30.77 19.73 -13.06
CA GLU A 265 -31.35 20.21 -14.31
C GLU A 265 -32.58 19.38 -14.72
N ILE A 266 -32.50 18.05 -14.61
CA ILE A 266 -33.64 17.16 -14.83
C ILE A 266 -34.82 17.54 -13.91
N LYS A 267 -34.57 17.72 -12.60
CA LYS A 267 -35.62 18.10 -11.65
C LYS A 267 -36.28 19.44 -11.98
N LEU A 268 -35.51 20.43 -12.45
CA LEU A 268 -36.04 21.72 -12.88
C LEU A 268 -36.93 21.55 -14.12
N LEU A 269 -36.45 20.83 -15.14
CA LEU A 269 -37.19 20.59 -16.38
C LEU A 269 -38.46 19.75 -16.17
N GLU A 270 -38.45 18.80 -15.23
CA GLU A 270 -39.61 18.00 -14.83
C GLU A 270 -40.65 18.81 -14.05
N SER A 271 -40.24 19.91 -13.38
CA SER A 271 -41.14 20.80 -12.64
C SER A 271 -41.81 21.86 -13.52
N GLU A 272 -41.26 22.14 -14.70
CA GLU A 272 -41.84 23.05 -15.69
C GLU A 272 -43.03 22.36 -16.41
N LYS A 273 -44.19 23.03 -16.54
CA LYS A 273 -45.40 22.48 -17.20
C LYS A 273 -45.29 22.32 -18.73
N GLY A 274 -44.07 22.32 -19.30
CA GLY A 274 -43.81 22.19 -20.74
C GLY A 274 -43.51 20.75 -21.18
N ASN A 275 -43.64 20.46 -22.48
CA ASN A 275 -43.30 19.15 -23.05
C ASN A 275 -41.77 19.01 -23.21
N ASN A 276 -41.06 18.85 -22.10
CA ASN A 276 -39.59 18.78 -22.01
C ASN A 276 -39.04 17.34 -22.05
N SER A 277 -39.86 16.34 -22.38
CA SER A 277 -39.50 14.91 -22.25
C SER A 277 -38.22 14.53 -23.01
N GLY A 278 -38.08 14.98 -24.26
CA GLY A 278 -36.90 14.66 -25.08
C GLY A 278 -35.57 15.21 -24.51
N LYS A 279 -35.60 16.39 -23.88
CA LYS A 279 -34.41 16.98 -23.25
C LYS A 279 -34.06 16.27 -21.94
N VAL A 280 -35.07 15.84 -21.19
CA VAL A 280 -34.88 15.02 -20.00
C VAL A 280 -34.24 13.68 -20.36
N ASP A 281 -34.66 13.04 -21.45
CA ASP A 281 -34.09 11.77 -21.92
C ASP A 281 -32.63 11.94 -22.39
N GLU A 282 -32.33 13.03 -23.09
CA GLU A 282 -30.95 13.37 -23.47
C GLU A 282 -30.05 13.53 -22.22
N LEU A 283 -30.53 14.24 -21.19
CA LEU A 283 -29.79 14.42 -19.94
C LEU A 283 -29.63 13.11 -19.16
N LYS A 284 -30.66 12.25 -19.12
CA LYS A 284 -30.57 10.91 -18.52
C LYS A 284 -29.52 10.04 -19.21
N SER A 285 -29.37 10.17 -20.54
CA SER A 285 -28.34 9.43 -21.30
C SER A 285 -26.91 9.86 -20.96
N LYS A 286 -26.72 11.11 -20.49
CA LYS A 286 -25.41 11.68 -20.11
C LYS A 286 -24.99 11.31 -18.69
N LEU A 287 -25.87 10.71 -17.89
CA LEU A 287 -25.53 10.30 -16.52
C LEU A 287 -24.42 9.24 -16.52
N HIS A 288 -23.38 9.50 -15.73
CA HIS A 288 -22.32 8.55 -15.51
C HIS A 288 -22.84 7.34 -14.73
N LYS A 289 -22.53 6.15 -15.24
CA LYS A 289 -22.88 4.87 -14.63
C LYS A 289 -21.62 4.12 -14.21
N ASP A 290 -21.72 3.35 -13.14
CA ASP A 290 -20.67 2.43 -12.75
C ASP A 290 -20.50 1.39 -13.86
N ARG A 291 -19.25 1.12 -14.24
CA ARG A 291 -18.96 0.24 -15.39
C ARG A 291 -19.35 -1.21 -15.14
N THR A 292 -19.33 -1.64 -13.88
CA THR A 292 -19.54 -3.03 -13.51
C THR A 292 -20.99 -3.26 -13.16
N THR A 293 -21.61 -2.39 -12.35
CA THR A 293 -23.02 -2.57 -11.94
C THR A 293 -24.02 -1.96 -12.92
N GLY A 294 -23.59 -0.99 -13.74
CA GLY A 294 -24.49 -0.22 -14.62
C GLY A 294 -25.37 0.79 -13.86
N GLU A 295 -25.24 0.91 -12.54
CA GLU A 295 -26.02 1.85 -11.74
C GLU A 295 -25.55 3.30 -11.93
N ILE A 296 -26.49 4.24 -11.83
CA ILE A 296 -26.17 5.67 -11.89
C ILE A 296 -25.34 6.06 -10.67
N VAL A 297 -24.18 6.63 -10.94
CA VAL A 297 -23.21 7.00 -9.91
C VAL A 297 -23.79 8.10 -9.01
N ARG A 298 -23.86 7.81 -7.72
CA ARG A 298 -24.30 8.73 -6.67
C ARG A 298 -23.42 8.61 -5.44
N GLU A 299 -23.46 9.62 -4.60
CA GLU A 299 -22.75 9.62 -3.32
C GLU A 299 -23.16 8.41 -2.47
N GLY A 300 -22.17 7.72 -1.88
CA GLY A 300 -22.39 6.53 -1.06
C GLY A 300 -22.60 5.23 -1.85
N LEU A 301 -22.76 5.28 -3.17
CA LEU A 301 -22.85 4.07 -4.00
C LEU A 301 -21.55 3.27 -3.91
N LYS A 302 -21.65 1.96 -3.64
CA LYS A 302 -20.50 1.03 -3.68
C LYS A 302 -20.03 0.88 -5.14
N LYS A 303 -18.73 1.01 -5.36
CA LYS A 303 -18.07 0.80 -6.65
C LYS A 303 -18.13 -0.68 -6.98
N GLY A 304 -18.52 -1.02 -8.21
CA GLY A 304 -18.61 -2.42 -8.61
C GLY A 304 -17.25 -3.06 -8.89
N GLY A 305 -17.23 -4.39 -8.87
CA GLY A 305 -16.02 -5.21 -9.04
C GLY A 305 -15.15 -5.25 -7.80
N GLN A 306 -14.01 -5.94 -7.88
CA GLN A 306 -13.09 -6.07 -6.74
C GLN A 306 -12.40 -4.71 -6.48
N GLN A 307 -12.52 -4.22 -5.25
CA GLN A 307 -11.98 -2.91 -4.85
C GLN A 307 -10.92 -3.02 -3.75
N TYR A 308 -10.27 -4.18 -3.60
CA TYR A 308 -9.19 -4.38 -2.63
C TYR A 308 -8.11 -3.30 -2.74
N HIS A 309 -7.80 -2.67 -1.61
CA HIS A 309 -6.76 -1.67 -1.51
C HIS A 309 -6.22 -1.56 -0.09
N ILE A 310 -5.03 -0.99 0.03
CA ILE A 310 -4.34 -0.85 1.31
C ILE A 310 -4.19 0.63 1.62
N HIS A 311 -4.55 0.99 2.84
CA HIS A 311 -4.26 2.29 3.43
C HIS A 311 -3.14 2.14 4.44
N VAL A 312 -1.98 2.74 4.17
CA VAL A 312 -0.86 2.79 5.10
C VAL A 312 -0.75 4.19 5.68
N ILE A 313 -0.78 4.31 7.00
CA ILE A 313 -0.53 5.55 7.75
C ILE A 313 0.91 5.46 8.25
N VAL A 314 1.76 6.38 7.82
CA VAL A 314 3.19 6.42 8.16
C VAL A 314 3.47 7.70 8.92
N SER A 315 4.10 7.58 10.09
CA SER A 315 4.55 8.75 10.86
C SER A 315 5.57 9.56 10.07
N ARG A 316 5.60 10.88 10.30
CA ARG A 316 6.59 11.77 9.71
C ARG A 316 8.00 11.51 10.22
N TYR A 317 8.17 10.84 11.34
CA TYR A 317 9.46 10.67 11.99
C TYR A 317 9.89 9.20 12.03
N ASP A 318 11.19 8.94 12.04
CA ASP A 318 11.71 7.61 12.38
C ASP A 318 11.32 7.21 13.82
N ASN A 319 11.56 5.95 14.16
CA ASN A 319 11.21 5.36 15.46
C ASN A 319 12.25 5.62 16.56
N CYS A 320 13.27 6.47 16.34
CA CYS A 320 14.34 6.72 17.31
C CYS A 320 13.75 7.15 18.67
N PRO A 321 13.95 6.42 19.79
CA PRO A 321 13.25 6.69 21.06
C PRO A 321 13.48 8.12 21.58
N ASN A 322 14.66 8.68 21.34
CA ASN A 322 14.97 10.05 21.69
C ASN A 322 14.41 11.05 20.66
N ALA A 323 13.33 11.74 21.02
CA ALA A 323 12.62 12.70 20.17
C ALA A 323 13.48 13.81 19.54
N ARG A 324 14.65 14.12 20.12
CA ARG A 324 15.56 15.15 19.60
C ARG A 324 16.36 14.67 18.39
N TYR A 325 16.68 13.38 18.37
CA TYR A 325 17.46 12.74 17.31
C TYR A 325 16.60 12.24 16.16
N LYS A 326 15.27 12.14 16.36
CA LYS A 326 14.34 11.71 15.32
C LYS A 326 14.51 12.47 14.01
N GLY A 327 14.66 11.73 12.92
CA GLY A 327 14.75 12.21 11.56
C GLY A 327 13.37 12.37 10.92
N SER A 328 13.14 13.47 10.19
CA SER A 328 11.91 13.62 9.40
C SER A 328 12.01 12.86 8.07
N ILE A 329 10.95 12.11 7.78
CA ILE A 329 10.74 11.19 6.66
C ILE A 329 9.49 11.65 5.91
N SER A 330 9.66 12.62 5.01
CA SER A 330 8.57 13.18 4.21
C SER A 330 8.64 12.69 2.77
N PRO A 331 7.72 11.82 2.30
CA PRO A 331 7.71 11.34 0.91
C PRO A 331 7.30 12.44 -0.06
N LEU A 332 6.82 13.57 0.48
CA LEU A 332 6.42 14.74 -0.28
C LEU A 332 7.50 15.83 -0.36
N ALA A 333 8.66 15.63 0.27
CA ALA A 333 9.76 16.57 0.16
C ALA A 333 10.35 16.51 -1.27
N ASN A 334 10.52 17.67 -1.90
CA ASN A 334 11.13 17.72 -3.22
C ASN A 334 12.57 17.21 -3.13
N HIS A 335 12.90 16.24 -3.98
CA HIS A 335 14.27 15.79 -4.19
C HIS A 335 15.09 16.99 -4.68
N ARG A 336 15.99 17.47 -3.82
CA ARG A 336 16.96 18.49 -4.24
C ARG A 336 18.27 17.75 -4.44
N ASN A 337 18.74 17.69 -5.69
CA ASN A 337 20.13 17.32 -6.03
C ASN A 337 21.18 18.30 -5.45
N SER A 338 20.82 19.10 -4.45
CA SER A 338 21.74 19.98 -3.75
C SER A 338 22.62 19.12 -2.84
N LYS A 339 23.89 18.97 -3.21
CA LYS A 339 24.96 18.62 -2.28
C LYS A 339 24.94 19.69 -1.18
N VAL A 340 24.45 19.36 0.01
CA VAL A 340 24.66 20.24 1.16
C VAL A 340 26.16 20.20 1.43
N ALA A 341 26.81 21.37 1.45
CA ALA A 341 28.25 21.46 1.70
C ALA A 341 28.60 20.67 2.99
N GLY A 342 29.45 19.65 2.86
CA GLY A 342 29.88 18.80 3.98
C GLY A 342 28.97 17.61 4.33
N LYS A 343 27.84 17.38 3.63
CA LYS A 343 27.05 16.14 3.75
C LYS A 343 26.78 15.56 2.37
N SER A 344 27.42 14.45 2.04
CA SER A 344 27.22 13.66 0.81
C SER A 344 25.86 12.96 0.74
N ALA A 345 24.94 13.21 1.68
CA ALA A 345 23.64 12.57 1.74
C ALA A 345 22.65 13.23 0.76
N GLN A 346 22.15 12.42 -0.17
CA GLN A 346 21.05 12.75 -1.06
C GLN A 346 19.78 12.99 -0.23
N VAL A 347 19.33 14.24 -0.10
CA VAL A 347 18.14 14.58 0.70
C VAL A 347 16.89 14.57 -0.18
N GLY A 348 15.96 13.65 0.09
CA GLY A 348 14.61 13.67 -0.49
C GLY A 348 14.01 12.29 -0.71
N PHE A 349 12.87 12.24 -1.40
CA PHE A 349 12.18 11.01 -1.78
C PHE A 349 11.91 11.02 -3.28
N ASN A 350 12.45 10.06 -4.01
CA ASN A 350 12.26 9.91 -5.46
C ASN A 350 11.02 9.06 -5.73
N ARG A 351 9.87 9.72 -5.87
CA ARG A 351 8.57 9.09 -6.12
C ARG A 351 8.55 8.25 -7.40
N ASP A 352 9.19 8.72 -8.48
CA ASP A 352 9.22 7.99 -9.75
C ASP A 352 10.01 6.68 -9.61
N GLN A 353 11.12 6.69 -8.88
CA GLN A 353 11.89 5.49 -8.57
C GLN A 353 11.12 4.56 -7.63
N PHE A 354 10.45 5.11 -6.62
CA PHE A 354 9.60 4.36 -5.70
C PHE A 354 8.53 3.58 -6.46
N PHE A 355 7.75 4.26 -7.33
CA PHE A 355 6.68 3.63 -8.10
C PHE A 355 7.18 2.54 -9.06
N LYS A 356 8.38 2.69 -9.64
CA LYS A 356 8.98 1.65 -10.46
C LYS A 356 9.36 0.41 -9.65
N LYS A 357 9.98 0.62 -8.49
CA LYS A 357 10.46 -0.47 -7.65
C LYS A 357 9.32 -1.27 -7.02
N VAL A 358 8.28 -0.61 -6.52
CA VAL A 358 7.12 -1.29 -5.96
C VAL A 358 6.37 -2.12 -7.00
N GLU A 359 6.22 -1.63 -8.25
CA GLU A 359 5.68 -2.46 -9.34
C GLU A 359 6.56 -3.68 -9.62
N LEU A 360 7.89 -3.48 -9.69
CA LEU A 360 8.83 -4.59 -9.88
C LEU A 360 8.76 -5.61 -8.74
N ASN A 361 8.64 -5.16 -7.50
CA ASN A 361 8.53 -6.04 -6.34
C ASN A 361 7.22 -6.82 -6.35
N PHE A 362 6.11 -6.22 -6.79
CA PHE A 362 4.87 -6.96 -7.02
C PHE A 362 5.06 -8.03 -8.08
N ASP A 363 5.66 -7.66 -9.21
CA ASP A 363 5.89 -8.54 -10.36
C ASP A 363 6.78 -9.73 -9.97
N GLN A 364 7.83 -9.49 -9.18
CA GLN A 364 8.73 -10.53 -8.67
C GLN A 364 8.06 -11.41 -7.60
N LYS A 365 7.41 -10.79 -6.60
CA LYS A 365 6.80 -11.50 -5.47
C LYS A 365 5.65 -12.40 -5.91
N PHE A 366 4.82 -11.91 -6.84
CA PHE A 366 3.65 -12.66 -7.31
C PHE A 366 3.87 -13.29 -8.69
N ARG A 367 5.06 -13.16 -9.29
CA ARG A 367 5.36 -13.64 -10.66
C ARG A 367 4.35 -13.13 -11.69
N TYR A 368 4.02 -11.85 -11.59
CA TYR A 368 3.05 -11.20 -12.46
C TYR A 368 3.72 -10.64 -13.72
N ASP A 369 3.24 -11.07 -14.89
CA ASP A 369 3.70 -10.51 -16.17
C ASP A 369 2.91 -9.25 -16.51
N ARG A 370 3.53 -8.10 -16.22
CA ARG A 370 2.88 -6.80 -16.32
C ARG A 370 2.82 -6.28 -17.76
N THR A 371 1.61 -6.12 -18.27
CA THR A 371 1.37 -5.48 -19.57
C THR A 371 1.52 -3.94 -19.50
N GLN A 372 0.93 -3.31 -18.47
CA GLN A 372 0.91 -1.86 -18.26
C GLN A 372 1.69 -1.47 -17.01
N SER A 373 2.81 -0.75 -17.20
CA SER A 373 3.67 -0.25 -16.13
C SER A 373 3.56 1.26 -15.95
N TYR A 374 3.94 1.72 -14.77
CA TYR A 374 4.13 3.12 -14.43
C TYR A 374 5.02 3.84 -15.45
N GLN A 375 6.08 3.17 -15.94
CA GLN A 375 6.94 3.72 -16.99
C GLN A 375 6.17 3.98 -18.28
N LYS A 376 5.47 2.95 -18.79
CA LYS A 376 4.65 3.07 -20.01
C LYS A 376 3.57 4.15 -19.84
N PHE A 377 2.92 4.21 -18.69
CA PHE A 377 1.91 5.24 -18.38
C PHE A 377 2.52 6.65 -18.41
N ASN A 378 3.66 6.86 -17.74
CA ASN A 378 4.33 8.15 -17.72
C ASN A 378 4.82 8.60 -19.10
N GLU A 379 5.32 7.67 -19.92
CA GLU A 379 5.70 7.94 -21.30
C GLU A 379 4.47 8.35 -22.14
N GLN A 380 3.38 7.59 -22.07
CA GLN A 380 2.13 7.94 -22.74
C GLN A 380 1.58 9.29 -22.27
N LYS A 381 1.67 9.58 -20.97
CA LYS A 381 1.29 10.89 -20.41
C LYS A 381 2.17 11.98 -20.98
N LYS A 382 3.50 11.82 -21.02
CA LYS A 382 4.42 12.82 -21.63
C LYS A 382 4.11 13.06 -23.11
N ILE A 383 3.75 12.00 -23.85
CA ILE A 383 3.31 12.10 -25.25
C ILE A 383 1.99 12.88 -25.36
N ARG A 384 0.97 12.53 -24.55
CA ARG A 384 -0.35 13.20 -24.55
C ARG A 384 -0.30 14.64 -24.08
N THR A 385 0.52 14.93 -23.07
CA THR A 385 0.66 16.26 -22.47
C THR A 385 1.63 17.16 -23.25
N GLY A 386 2.21 16.64 -24.35
CA GLY A 386 2.90 17.40 -25.38
C GLY A 386 3.73 18.55 -24.85
N LYS A 387 4.98 18.28 -24.46
CA LYS A 387 5.99 19.34 -24.51
C LYS A 387 5.88 19.93 -25.92
N LYS A 388 5.37 21.17 -26.02
CA LYS A 388 5.61 22.09 -27.13
C LYS A 388 7.14 22.23 -27.22
N VAL A 389 7.81 21.22 -27.77
CA VAL A 389 9.19 21.36 -28.21
C VAL A 389 9.06 22.26 -29.41
N ARG A 390 9.40 23.53 -29.18
CA ARG A 390 9.61 24.55 -30.18
C ARG A 390 10.73 24.03 -31.08
N ILE A 391 10.38 23.26 -32.11
CA ILE A 391 11.27 22.96 -33.23
C ILE A 391 11.25 24.23 -34.08
N GLU A 392 11.98 25.24 -33.62
CA GLU A 392 12.46 26.27 -34.54
C GLU A 392 13.45 25.57 -35.47
N ASN A 393 13.08 25.53 -36.75
CA ASN A 393 13.90 25.18 -37.90
C ASN A 393 14.50 23.78 -37.91
N LEU A 394 13.78 22.80 -38.46
CA LEU A 394 14.37 21.77 -39.34
C LEU A 394 13.27 21.06 -40.14
N GLY A 395 13.55 20.86 -41.43
CA GLY A 395 12.61 20.62 -42.52
C GLY A 395 11.61 19.46 -42.35
N LYS A 396 10.44 19.67 -42.95
CA LYS A 396 9.37 18.69 -43.17
C LYS A 396 9.91 17.50 -44.00
N GLY A 397 10.36 16.44 -43.34
CA GLY A 397 10.78 15.23 -44.05
C GLY A 397 11.37 14.11 -43.18
N PHE A 398 11.82 14.41 -41.96
CA PHE A 398 12.59 13.44 -41.15
C PHE A 398 11.84 12.76 -40.00
N SER A 399 10.56 13.10 -39.76
CA SER A 399 9.81 12.65 -38.58
C SER A 399 9.30 11.20 -38.64
N SER A 400 9.18 10.61 -39.83
CA SER A 400 8.75 9.20 -39.98
C SER A 400 9.91 8.20 -39.94
N ALA A 401 11.15 8.66 -40.18
CA ALA A 401 12.32 7.79 -40.31
C ALA A 401 13.00 7.47 -38.96
N ILE A 402 12.90 8.34 -37.95
CA ILE A 402 13.59 8.15 -36.66
C ILE A 402 12.72 7.45 -35.61
N THR A 403 11.39 7.50 -35.74
CA THR A 403 10.47 6.98 -34.70
C THR A 403 10.21 5.48 -34.77
N LYS A 404 10.41 4.84 -35.92
CA LYS A 404 10.30 3.38 -36.10
C LYS A 404 11.53 2.58 -35.67
N PRO A 405 12.79 2.96 -36.01
CA PRO A 405 13.96 2.17 -35.63
C PRO A 405 14.24 2.21 -34.11
N ILE A 406 14.01 3.35 -33.44
CA ILE A 406 14.24 3.48 -31.99
C ILE A 406 13.24 2.64 -31.18
N LYS A 407 11.98 2.53 -31.63
CA LYS A 407 11.01 1.61 -31.02
C LYS A 407 11.46 0.16 -31.14
N ASN A 408 11.97 -0.24 -32.30
CA ASN A 408 12.39 -1.62 -32.54
C ASN A 408 13.68 -1.99 -31.80
N GLU A 409 14.64 -1.06 -31.68
CA GLU A 409 15.87 -1.29 -30.89
C GLU A 409 15.61 -1.34 -29.38
N LEU A 410 14.71 -0.50 -28.84
CA LEU A 410 14.34 -0.54 -27.43
C LEU A 410 13.54 -1.81 -27.07
N TYR A 411 12.71 -2.32 -27.99
CA TYR A 411 12.04 -3.60 -27.83
C TYR A 411 13.00 -4.80 -27.91
N ARG A 412 14.11 -4.69 -28.65
CA ARG A 412 15.16 -5.73 -28.71
C ARG A 412 16.08 -5.72 -27.49
N ASN A 413 16.45 -4.55 -26.97
CA ASN A 413 17.41 -4.41 -25.87
C ASN A 413 16.79 -4.49 -24.46
N SER A 414 15.46 -4.66 -24.35
CA SER A 414 14.77 -4.77 -23.05
C SER A 414 14.68 -6.21 -22.51
N GLY A 415 15.33 -7.20 -23.15
CA GLY A 415 15.30 -8.60 -22.71
C GLY A 415 13.93 -9.29 -22.81
N LEU A 416 12.88 -8.54 -23.19
CA LEU A 416 11.49 -9.00 -23.23
C LEU A 416 11.18 -9.94 -24.42
N TYR A 417 11.99 -9.90 -25.48
CA TYR A 417 11.77 -10.73 -26.68
C TYR A 417 12.09 -12.22 -26.46
N GLU A 418 13.03 -12.55 -25.56
CA GLU A 418 13.34 -13.95 -25.22
C GLU A 418 12.33 -14.55 -24.23
N LEU A 419 11.79 -13.73 -23.31
CA LEU A 419 10.79 -14.16 -22.34
C LEU A 419 9.43 -14.48 -22.98
N GLN A 420 9.05 -13.79 -24.06
CA GLN A 420 7.82 -14.11 -24.82
C GLN A 420 7.87 -15.44 -25.58
N LYS A 421 9.05 -16.03 -25.78
CA LYS A 421 9.19 -17.36 -26.39
C LYS A 421 9.07 -18.52 -25.39
N LEU A 422 9.10 -18.23 -24.09
CA LEU A 422 8.82 -19.20 -23.05
C LEU A 422 7.32 -19.21 -22.79
N ASN A 423 6.59 -19.91 -23.67
CA ASN A 423 5.19 -20.24 -23.47
C ASN A 423 5.09 -21.23 -22.30
N LEU A 424 5.08 -20.72 -21.07
CA LEU A 424 5.13 -21.49 -19.82
C LEU A 424 3.74 -21.88 -19.27
N ASN A 425 2.69 -21.68 -20.06
CA ASN A 425 1.31 -22.01 -19.68
C ASN A 425 0.99 -23.49 -19.87
N SER A 426 1.61 -24.36 -19.06
CA SER A 426 1.06 -25.70 -18.74
C SER A 426 1.92 -26.52 -17.76
N THR A 427 3.15 -26.11 -17.43
CA THR A 427 4.09 -27.00 -16.70
C THR A 427 4.67 -26.39 -15.40
N ILE A 428 4.42 -25.12 -15.11
CA ILE A 428 5.00 -24.43 -13.93
C ILE A 428 4.51 -24.96 -12.58
N SER A 429 3.29 -25.51 -12.50
CA SER A 429 2.67 -25.88 -11.22
C SER A 429 3.28 -27.12 -10.55
N LYS A 430 4.12 -27.90 -11.25
CA LYS A 430 4.78 -29.09 -10.68
C LYS A 430 6.26 -28.90 -10.34
N GLU A 431 6.95 -27.89 -10.90
CA GLU A 431 8.43 -27.82 -10.81
C GLU A 431 9.02 -26.56 -10.15
N LEU A 432 8.23 -25.58 -9.71
CA LEU A 432 8.80 -24.36 -9.13
C LEU A 432 8.52 -24.29 -7.62
N GLY A 433 9.57 -24.55 -6.83
CA GLY A 433 9.64 -24.44 -5.37
C GLY A 433 9.53 -23.01 -4.84
N PHE A 434 8.49 -22.30 -5.25
CA PHE A 434 8.17 -20.96 -4.77
C PHE A 434 6.74 -20.96 -4.23
N ARG A 435 6.62 -20.83 -2.92
CA ARG A 435 5.35 -20.56 -2.23
C ARG A 435 5.50 -19.22 -1.52
N VAL A 436 4.62 -18.26 -1.82
CA VAL A 436 4.27 -17.26 -0.81
C VAL A 436 3.68 -18.06 0.33
N PRO A 437 4.24 -18.03 1.56
CA PRO A 437 3.80 -18.89 2.65
C PRO A 437 2.44 -18.42 3.17
N LEU A 438 1.39 -18.66 2.38
CA LEU A 438 0.03 -18.36 2.76
C LEU A 438 -0.41 -19.37 3.81
N SER A 439 -0.79 -18.87 4.97
CA SER A 439 -1.35 -19.70 6.02
C SER A 439 -2.82 -19.95 5.70
N ILE A 440 -3.14 -21.14 5.18
CA ILE A 440 -4.55 -21.52 5.05
C ILE A 440 -5.11 -21.75 6.45
N PRO A 441 -6.16 -21.02 6.83
CA PRO A 441 -6.75 -21.19 8.14
C PRO A 441 -7.43 -22.55 8.25
N LYS A 442 -7.08 -23.31 9.28
CA LYS A 442 -7.62 -24.67 9.49
C LYS A 442 -9.09 -24.64 9.87
N THR A 443 -9.56 -23.63 10.62
CA THR A 443 -10.94 -23.58 11.13
C THR A 443 -11.99 -23.33 10.05
N PRO A 444 -11.89 -22.30 9.17
CA PRO A 444 -12.76 -22.18 8.00
C PRO A 444 -12.70 -23.41 7.10
N LEU A 445 -11.51 -23.99 6.94
CA LEU A 445 -11.29 -25.20 6.15
C LEU A 445 -12.04 -26.40 6.76
N GLU A 446 -11.95 -26.59 8.07
CA GLU A 446 -12.67 -27.63 8.82
C GLU A 446 -14.18 -27.44 8.76
N ILE A 447 -14.65 -26.19 8.89
CA ILE A 447 -16.07 -25.84 8.73
C ILE A 447 -16.53 -26.17 7.31
N ALA A 448 -15.79 -25.75 6.30
CA ALA A 448 -16.07 -26.04 4.90
C ALA A 448 -16.10 -27.55 4.63
N VAL A 449 -15.12 -28.30 5.15
CA VAL A 449 -15.09 -29.77 5.08
C VAL A 449 -16.30 -30.40 5.79
N LYS A 450 -16.75 -29.85 6.92
CA LYS A 450 -17.95 -30.30 7.63
C LYS A 450 -19.22 -30.01 6.82
N THR A 451 -19.32 -28.83 6.20
CA THR A 451 -20.41 -28.46 5.28
C THR A 451 -20.46 -29.44 4.10
N ILE A 452 -19.31 -29.68 3.46
CA ILE A 452 -19.14 -30.65 2.37
C ILE A 452 -19.61 -32.05 2.81
N LYS A 453 -19.13 -32.54 3.97
CA LYS A 453 -19.56 -33.84 4.51
C LYS A 453 -21.07 -33.90 4.76
N SER A 454 -21.66 -32.85 5.33
CA SER A 454 -23.10 -32.78 5.58
C SER A 454 -23.93 -32.79 4.30
N VAL A 455 -23.48 -32.08 3.27
CA VAL A 455 -24.11 -32.07 1.94
C VAL A 455 -23.99 -33.44 1.30
N ILE A 456 -22.81 -34.08 1.34
CA ILE A 456 -22.60 -35.45 0.83
C ILE A 456 -23.51 -36.44 1.57
N THR A 457 -23.60 -36.38 2.90
CA THR A 457 -24.50 -37.28 3.66
C THR A 457 -25.95 -37.06 3.26
N LYS A 458 -26.41 -35.80 3.15
CA LYS A 458 -27.78 -35.50 2.70
C LYS A 458 -28.06 -36.01 1.29
N ILE A 459 -27.13 -35.84 0.35
CA ILE A 459 -27.24 -36.39 -1.01
C ILE A 459 -27.29 -37.92 -0.97
N SER A 460 -26.46 -38.55 -0.14
CA SER A 460 -26.42 -40.01 0.00
C SER A 460 -27.70 -40.57 0.64
N ASP A 461 -28.29 -39.87 1.61
CA ASP A 461 -29.52 -40.27 2.28
C ASP A 461 -30.73 -40.13 1.34
N VAL A 462 -30.77 -39.09 0.51
CA VAL A 462 -31.78 -38.92 -0.56
C VAL A 462 -31.63 -40.01 -1.63
N SER A 463 -30.41 -40.44 -1.95
CA SER A 463 -30.17 -41.52 -2.93
C SER A 463 -30.50 -42.93 -2.42
N LYS A 464 -30.59 -43.13 -1.10
CA LYS A 464 -30.95 -44.41 -0.47
C LYS A 464 -32.45 -44.53 -0.14
N GLY A 465 -33.22 -43.44 -0.35
CA GLY A 465 -34.66 -43.37 -0.07
C GLY A 465 -35.58 -43.68 -1.24
N TYR A 466 -35.06 -44.32 -2.31
CA TYR A 466 -35.83 -44.80 -3.47
C TYR A 466 -35.67 -46.30 -3.67
#